data_AF-A0A8T6HS37-F1
#
_entry.id   AF-A0A8T6HS37-F1
#
_cell.length_a   1.000
_cell.length_b   1.000
_cell.length_c   1.000
_cell.angle_alpha   90.00
_cell.angle_beta   90.00
_cell.angle_gamma   90.00
#
_symmetry.space_group_name_H-M   'P 1'
#
loop_
_entity.id
_entity.type
_entity.pdbx_description
1 polymer ?
#
loop_
_entity_poly.entity_id
_entity_poly.type
_entity_poly.pdbx_seq_one_letter_code
_entity_poly.pdbx_strand_id
1 'polypeptide(L)'
;MTPLLPIEDPDGFASQVAETGARRFAIDQFAETSGHFRAGTGESARCLADDLAWDSDRYQHASAVITDRLAPNIRAGIAGFSPDYLLSNPSPR
;
A
#
# COMPACT_ATOMS: atom_id res chain seq x y z
N MET A 1 5.59 3.82 10.64
CA MET A 1 4.86 3.62 9.37
C MET A 1 5.73 2.77 8.47
N THR A 2 5.15 1.81 7.74
CA THR A 2 5.88 0.95 6.80
C THR A 2 5.59 1.47 5.40
N PRO A 3 6.56 2.09 4.70
CA PRO A 3 6.30 2.65 3.38
C PRO A 3 5.97 1.54 2.37
N LEU A 4 5.09 1.83 1.42
CA LEU A 4 4.86 0.95 0.26
C LEU A 4 6.16 0.87 -0.56
N LEU A 5 6.64 -0.35 -0.80
CA LEU A 5 7.82 -0.59 -1.62
C LEU A 5 7.52 -0.29 -3.11
N PRO A 6 8.55 -0.03 -3.93
CA PRO A 6 8.39 0.16 -5.36
C PRO A 6 7.67 -1.01 -6.05
N ILE A 7 6.74 -0.67 -6.95
CA ILE A 7 5.97 -1.63 -7.75
C ILE A 7 6.23 -1.34 -9.22
N GLU A 8 6.87 -2.29 -9.91
CA GLU A 8 7.28 -2.14 -11.31
C GLU A 8 6.11 -2.37 -12.29
N ASP A 9 5.25 -3.35 -12.00
CA ASP A 9 4.05 -3.68 -12.77
C ASP A 9 2.81 -3.66 -11.84
N PRO A 10 2.12 -2.52 -11.72
CA PRO A 10 0.94 -2.39 -10.86
C PRO A 10 -0.22 -3.32 -11.26
N ASP A 11 -0.41 -3.56 -12.56
CA ASP A 11 -1.48 -4.43 -13.08
C ASP A 11 -1.21 -5.90 -12.77
N GLY A 12 0.00 -6.37 -13.05
CA GLY A 12 0.42 -7.73 -12.71
C GLY A 12 0.40 -7.97 -11.21
N PHE A 13 0.87 -7.00 -10.42
CA PHE A 13 0.82 -7.08 -8.96
C PHE A 13 -0.62 -7.19 -8.44
N ALA A 14 -1.54 -6.33 -8.92
CA ALA A 14 -2.94 -6.39 -8.50
C ALA A 14 -3.59 -7.74 -8.86
N SER A 15 -3.27 -8.28 -10.05
CA SER A 15 -3.77 -9.59 -10.49
C SER A 15 -3.29 -10.71 -9.57
N GLN A 16 -1.98 -10.79 -9.31
CA GLN A 16 -1.40 -11.80 -8.42
C GLN A 16 -1.96 -11.72 -7.00
N VAL A 17 -2.14 -10.51 -6.49
CA VAL A 17 -2.71 -10.26 -5.17
C VAL A 17 -4.18 -10.71 -5.11
N ALA A 18 -4.97 -10.49 -6.16
CA ALA A 18 -6.34 -10.98 -6.24
C ALA A 18 -6.42 -12.52 -6.30
N GLU A 19 -5.48 -13.16 -6.99
CA GLU A 19 -5.39 -14.63 -7.11
C GLU A 19 -5.12 -15.34 -5.78
N THR A 20 -4.61 -14.64 -4.77
CA THR A 20 -4.44 -15.20 -3.41
C THR A 20 -5.78 -15.56 -2.74
N GLY A 21 -6.91 -15.09 -3.28
CA GLY A 21 -8.23 -15.27 -2.69
C GLY A 21 -8.49 -14.38 -1.47
N ALA A 22 -7.59 -13.45 -1.18
CA ALA A 22 -7.79 -12.44 -0.15
C ALA A 22 -9.01 -11.56 -0.49
N ARG A 23 -9.76 -11.20 0.55
CA ARG A 23 -11.03 -10.44 0.43
C ARG A 23 -10.94 -9.01 0.91
N ARG A 24 -9.81 -8.64 1.52
CA ARG A 24 -9.58 -7.30 2.06
C ARG A 24 -8.13 -6.91 1.81
N PHE A 25 -7.95 -5.79 1.14
CA PHE A 25 -6.64 -5.19 0.86
C PHE A 25 -6.56 -3.83 1.54
N ALA A 26 -5.36 -3.45 1.96
CA ALA A 26 -5.08 -2.13 2.50
C ALA A 26 -3.85 -1.58 1.77
N ILE A 27 -3.95 -0.34 1.28
CA ILE A 27 -2.81 0.38 0.71
C ILE A 27 -2.41 1.51 1.66
N ASP A 28 -1.16 1.45 2.13
CA ASP A 28 -0.60 2.45 3.04
C ASP A 28 -0.08 3.67 2.24
N GLN A 29 0.05 4.80 2.92
CA GLN A 29 0.57 6.02 2.33
C GLN A 29 2.05 5.89 1.99
N PHE A 30 2.45 6.56 0.91
CA PHE A 30 3.85 6.81 0.64
C PHE A 30 4.41 7.74 1.70
N ALA A 31 5.52 7.34 2.32
CA ALA A 31 6.39 8.26 3.00
C ALA A 31 7.65 8.37 2.14
N GLU A 32 7.92 9.56 1.60
CA GLU A 32 9.27 9.89 1.13
C GLU A 32 10.23 9.49 2.23
N THR A 33 11.28 8.76 1.85
CA THR A 33 12.25 8.04 2.69
C THR A 33 13.07 8.95 3.61
N SER A 34 12.38 9.67 4.49
CA SER A 34 12.89 10.56 5.54
C SER A 34 12.92 9.86 6.90
N GLY A 35 12.37 8.64 7.00
CA GLY A 35 12.34 7.83 8.21
C GLY A 35 13.24 6.59 8.13
N HIS A 36 13.83 6.23 9.27
CA HIS A 36 14.60 5.00 9.45
C HIS A 36 13.78 3.77 9.03
N PHE A 37 14.09 3.19 7.87
CA PHE A 37 13.80 1.78 7.64
C PHE A 37 14.36 0.98 8.83
N ARG A 38 13.63 -0.03 9.31
CA ARG A 38 14.09 -0.86 10.45
C ARG A 38 15.53 -1.34 10.19
N ALA A 39 16.37 -1.22 11.22
CA ALA A 39 17.81 -1.46 11.13
C ALA A 39 18.15 -2.74 10.35
N GLY A 40 18.73 -2.58 9.15
CA GLY A 40 19.20 -3.66 8.29
C GLY A 40 18.69 -3.65 6.85
N THR A 41 17.52 -3.07 6.54
CA THR A 41 16.93 -3.11 5.17
C THR A 41 16.84 -1.76 4.47
N GLY A 42 17.26 -0.69 5.14
CA GLY A 42 17.09 0.68 4.63
C GLY A 42 17.91 1.05 3.42
N GLU A 43 19.18 0.63 3.38
CA GLU A 43 20.04 0.92 2.23
C GLU A 43 19.56 0.18 0.99
N SER A 44 19.23 -1.11 1.10
CA SER A 44 18.70 -1.89 -0.03
C SER A 44 17.36 -1.34 -0.53
N ALA A 45 16.44 -0.97 0.37
CA ALA A 45 15.16 -0.38 -0.03
C ALA A 45 15.32 0.99 -0.69
N ARG A 46 16.32 1.78 -0.24
CA ARG A 46 16.63 3.08 -0.84
C ARG A 46 17.31 2.95 -2.20
N CYS A 47 18.29 2.05 -2.35
CA CYS A 47 18.85 1.73 -3.67
C CYS A 47 17.78 1.25 -4.64
N LEU A 48 16.85 0.39 -4.19
CA LEU A 48 15.75 -0.08 -5.03
C LEU A 48 14.80 1.05 -5.44
N ALA A 49 14.52 1.99 -4.53
CA ALA A 49 13.72 3.17 -4.85
C ALA A 49 14.43 4.08 -5.86
N ASP A 50 15.73 4.30 -5.70
CA ASP A 50 16.54 5.10 -6.65
C ASP A 50 16.62 4.41 -8.03
N ASP A 51 16.93 3.11 -8.07
CA ASP A 51 17.06 2.32 -9.30
C ASP A 51 15.75 2.27 -10.10
N LEU A 52 14.61 2.22 -9.40
CA LEU A 52 13.28 2.21 -10.01
C LEU A 52 12.68 3.60 -10.17
N ALA A 53 13.45 4.68 -9.97
CA ALA A 53 12.98 6.06 -10.02
C ALA A 53 11.65 6.23 -9.25
N TRP A 54 11.55 5.60 -8.10
CA TRP A 54 10.33 5.50 -7.30
C TRP A 54 10.08 6.80 -6.57
N ASP A 55 9.33 7.67 -7.23
CA ASP A 55 8.91 8.98 -6.74
C ASP A 55 7.42 9.02 -6.38
N SER A 56 6.99 10.19 -5.90
CA SER A 56 5.59 10.45 -5.54
C SER A 56 4.63 10.25 -6.71
N ASP A 57 5.05 10.46 -7.95
CA ASP A 57 4.19 10.33 -9.14
C ASP A 57 4.01 8.86 -9.52
N ARG A 58 5.09 8.06 -9.49
CA ARG A 58 5.02 6.60 -9.68
C ARG A 58 4.20 5.93 -8.59
N TYR A 59 4.36 6.36 -7.33
CA TYR A 59 3.51 5.89 -6.25
C TYR A 59 2.03 6.19 -6.52
N GLN A 60 1.70 7.43 -6.89
CA GLN A 60 0.31 7.82 -7.18
C GLN A 60 -0.28 7.00 -8.32
N HIS A 61 0.50 6.77 -9.38
CA HIS A 61 0.09 5.95 -10.51
C HIS A 61 -0.18 4.50 -10.08
N ALA A 62 0.77 3.85 -9.41
CA ALA A 62 0.62 2.48 -8.95
C ALA A 62 -0.55 2.33 -7.97
N SER A 63 -0.69 3.28 -7.03
CA SER A 63 -1.79 3.31 -6.07
C SER A 63 -3.15 3.41 -6.75
N ALA A 64 -3.28 4.26 -7.78
CA ALA A 64 -4.51 4.39 -8.56
C ALA A 64 -4.86 3.09 -9.30
N VAL A 65 -3.90 2.48 -9.99
CA VAL A 65 -4.11 1.22 -10.72
C VAL A 65 -4.53 0.09 -9.77
N ILE A 66 -3.80 -0.09 -8.67
CA ILE A 66 -4.09 -1.14 -7.69
C ILE A 66 -5.46 -0.91 -7.04
N THR A 67 -5.79 0.35 -6.73
CA THR A 67 -7.10 0.71 -6.16
C THR A 67 -8.24 0.38 -7.10
N ASP A 68 -8.12 0.74 -8.38
CA ASP A 68 -9.12 0.44 -9.40
C ASP A 68 -9.32 -1.07 -9.58
N ARG A 69 -8.22 -1.82 -9.72
CA ARG A 69 -8.24 -3.27 -9.96
C ARG A 69 -8.78 -4.09 -8.79
N LEU A 70 -8.53 -3.64 -7.56
CA LEU A 70 -8.93 -4.35 -6.35
C LEU A 70 -10.23 -3.81 -5.73
N ALA A 71 -10.83 -2.76 -6.30
CA ALA A 71 -12.15 -2.28 -5.87
C ALA A 71 -13.21 -3.37 -6.05
N PRO A 72 -14.18 -3.52 -5.11
CA PRO A 72 -14.39 -2.75 -3.88
C PRO A 72 -13.65 -3.30 -2.65
N ASN A 73 -12.74 -4.26 -2.83
CA ASN A 73 -12.13 -5.04 -1.74
C ASN A 73 -10.89 -4.36 -1.13
N ILE A 74 -10.47 -3.21 -1.65
CA ILE A 74 -9.31 -2.43 -1.19
C ILE A 74 -9.73 -1.18 -0.41
N ARG A 75 -8.98 -0.86 0.66
CA ARG A 75 -9.16 0.35 1.47
C ARG A 75 -7.86 1.16 1.46
N ALA A 76 -7.97 2.48 1.29
CA ALA A 76 -6.83 3.40 1.34
C ALA A 76 -6.71 4.07 2.71
N GLY A 77 -5.48 4.21 3.23
CA GLY A 77 -5.16 5.10 4.34
C GLY A 77 -4.95 4.46 5.73
N ILE A 78 -4.67 5.35 6.70
CA ILE A 78 -4.09 5.09 8.04
C ILE A 78 -4.98 4.22 8.95
N ALA A 79 -6.23 3.96 8.57
CA ALA A 79 -7.07 2.95 9.21
C ALA A 79 -6.69 1.55 8.70
N GLY A 80 -5.44 1.15 8.95
CA GLY A 80 -4.95 -0.21 8.67
C GLY A 80 -5.95 -1.25 9.17
N PHE A 81 -6.06 -2.37 8.44
CA PHE A 81 -6.94 -3.54 8.64
C PHE A 81 -7.97 -3.38 9.78
N SER A 82 -8.88 -2.41 9.66
CA SER A 82 -9.86 -2.17 10.72
C SER A 82 -10.97 -3.19 10.56
N PRO A 83 -11.20 -4.06 11.57
CA PRO A 83 -12.25 -5.04 11.49
C PRO A 83 -13.62 -4.37 11.40
N ASP A 84 -14.52 -4.97 10.61
CA ASP A 84 -15.80 -4.36 10.23
C ASP A 84 -16.67 -3.96 11.44
N TYR A 85 -16.53 -4.62 12.59
CA TYR A 85 -17.28 -4.29 13.82
C TYR A 85 -16.88 -2.96 14.47
N LEU A 86 -15.69 -2.41 14.19
CA LEU A 86 -15.32 -1.07 14.67
C LEU A 86 -16.03 0.05 13.89
N LEU A 87 -16.55 -0.25 12.69
CA LEU A 87 -17.23 0.70 11.81
C LEU A 87 -18.76 0.60 11.92
N SER A 88 -19.28 -0.50 12.46
CA SER A 88 -20.72 -0.77 12.61
C SER A 88 -21.32 -0.33 13.95
N ASN A 89 -20.56 0.36 14.81
CA ASN A 89 -21.10 0.88 16.07
C ASN A 89 -21.70 2.28 15.84
N PRO A 90 -23.04 2.47 15.79
CA PRO A 90 -23.59 3.78 16.11
C PRO A 90 -23.28 4.04 17.58
N SER A 91 -22.55 5.11 17.88
CA SER A 91 -22.19 5.49 19.24
C SER A 91 -23.38 5.36 20.19
N PRO A 92 -23.23 4.75 21.38
CA PRO A 92 -24.26 4.84 22.41
C PRO A 92 -24.41 6.32 22.78
N ARG A 93 -25.64 6.82 22.65
CA ARG A 93 -26.04 8.16 23.10
C ARG A 93 -25.94 8.30 24.61
#